data_AF-A0A3P9LSX1-F1
#
_entry.id   AF-A0A3P9LSX1-F1
#
_cell.length_a   1.000
_cell.length_b   1.000
_cell.length_c   1.000
_cell.angle_alpha   90.00
_cell.angle_beta   90.00
_cell.angle_gamma   90.00
#
_symmetry.space_group_name_H-M   'P 1'
#
loop_
_entity.id
_entity.type
_entity.pdbx_description
1 polymer ?
#
loop_
_entity_poly.entity_id
_entity_poly.type
_entity_poly.pdbx_seq_one_letter_code
_entity_poly.pdbx_strand_id
1 'polypeptide(L)'
;MHVKDIIIIIRRRIVTSAGIPSIHLQNQPTQSWLGEGGSHQHPAANMATEKRLSARRKHTLKSCMLMVANTLLDTEATAKAQEREKFLAEACPPLDLPYSRDELLELCKKLHEQIGISEEERYSAEFKLNMVLNEVRDLNIKIVDLRGKFKRPRLKKVRMSADAMLKALLGSKHTVNMDLRANLKQVKKEVKEEDKQLRDVGDWRKNIEDKSDRKKMFDS
;
A
#
# COMPACT_ATOMS: atom_id res chain seq x y z
N MET A 1 -6.20 -6.36 -0.83
CA MET A 1 -5.80 -5.84 -2.15
C MET A 1 -4.28 -5.86 -2.24
N HIS A 2 -3.71 -6.58 -3.19
CA HIS A 2 -2.26 -6.68 -3.33
C HIS A 2 -1.71 -5.42 -3.99
N VAL A 3 -0.45 -5.06 -3.72
CA VAL A 3 0.26 -3.91 -4.34
C VAL A 3 0.17 -3.92 -5.87
N LYS A 4 0.05 -5.12 -6.47
CA LYS A 4 -0.15 -5.30 -7.92
C LYS A 4 -1.52 -4.81 -8.40
N ASP A 5 -2.57 -4.98 -7.60
CA ASP A 5 -3.93 -4.57 -7.93
C ASP A 5 -4.04 -3.05 -7.94
N ILE A 6 -3.36 -2.38 -7.00
CA ILE A 6 -3.26 -0.91 -6.94
C ILE A 6 -2.50 -0.35 -8.15
N ILE A 7 -1.39 -1.00 -8.55
CA ILE A 7 -0.61 -0.59 -9.73
C ILE A 7 -1.42 -0.76 -11.03
N ILE A 8 -2.22 -1.80 -11.15
CA ILE A 8 -3.09 -2.04 -12.32
C ILE A 8 -4.20 -1.00 -12.40
N ILE A 9 -4.83 -0.64 -11.27
CA ILE A 9 -5.85 0.40 -11.20
C ILE A 9 -5.26 1.76 -11.58
N ILE A 10 -4.07 2.10 -11.09
CA ILE A 10 -3.35 3.34 -11.44
C ILE A 10 -2.99 3.36 -12.93
N ARG A 11 -2.51 2.24 -13.50
CA ARG A 11 -2.19 2.16 -14.95
C ARG A 11 -3.42 2.30 -15.83
N ARG A 12 -4.56 1.69 -15.46
CA ARG A 12 -5.81 1.82 -16.23
C ARG A 12 -6.33 3.25 -16.23
N ARG A 13 -6.26 3.96 -15.10
CA ARG A 13 -6.79 5.33 -14.95
C ARG A 13 -5.92 6.39 -15.66
N ILE A 14 -4.60 6.21 -15.72
CA ILE A 14 -3.69 7.09 -16.50
C ILE A 14 -4.00 7.01 -18.00
N VAL A 15 -4.23 5.79 -18.52
CA VAL A 15 -4.50 5.57 -19.96
C VAL A 15 -5.87 6.14 -20.39
N THR A 16 -6.87 6.20 -19.50
CA THR A 16 -8.18 6.78 -19.84
C THR A 16 -8.21 8.32 -19.77
N SER A 17 -7.25 8.96 -19.08
CA SER A 17 -7.21 10.42 -18.91
C SER A 17 -6.36 11.18 -19.93
N ALA A 18 -5.49 10.48 -20.67
CA ALA A 18 -4.66 11.07 -21.71
C ALA A 18 -5.01 10.43 -23.05
N GLY A 19 -5.82 11.12 -23.86
CA GLY A 19 -6.12 10.76 -25.24
C GLY A 19 -4.86 10.78 -26.11
N ILE A 20 -4.00 9.78 -25.97
CA ILE A 20 -2.78 9.60 -26.76
C ILE A 20 -3.11 8.57 -27.85
N PRO A 21 -3.11 8.95 -29.14
CA PRO A 21 -3.39 8.03 -30.23
C PRO A 21 -2.28 6.98 -30.36
N SER A 22 -2.73 5.77 -30.71
CA SER A 22 -1.95 4.56 -30.92
C SER A 22 -0.86 4.79 -31.96
N ILE A 23 0.41 4.86 -31.52
CA ILE A 23 1.56 4.78 -32.42
C ILE A 23 1.91 3.32 -32.66
N HIS A 24 1.64 2.92 -33.90
CA HIS A 24 1.98 1.66 -34.53
C HIS A 24 3.50 1.40 -34.40
N LEU A 25 3.89 0.35 -33.67
CA LEU A 25 5.30 -0.06 -33.56
C LEU A 25 5.66 -0.87 -34.81
N GLN A 26 6.26 -0.21 -35.81
CA GLN A 26 6.86 -0.87 -36.97
C GLN A 26 8.10 -1.64 -36.50
N ASN A 27 8.05 -2.96 -36.67
CA ASN A 27 9.14 -3.88 -36.42
C ASN A 27 10.14 -3.82 -37.59
N GLN A 28 11.41 -3.51 -37.34
CA GLN A 28 12.50 -3.65 -38.32
C GLN A 28 13.78 -4.20 -37.64
N PRO A 29 14.59 -5.00 -38.36
CA PRO A 29 15.37 -6.09 -37.80
C PRO A 29 16.81 -5.71 -37.41
N THR A 30 17.40 -6.59 -36.62
CA THR A 30 18.81 -6.63 -36.19
C THR A 30 19.77 -6.60 -37.38
N GLN A 31 20.72 -5.65 -37.38
CA GLN A 31 21.94 -5.75 -38.20
C GLN A 31 23.13 -6.14 -37.32
N SER A 32 23.72 -7.27 -37.68
CA SER A 32 25.01 -7.78 -37.26
C SER A 32 26.15 -6.97 -37.88
N TRP A 33 27.15 -6.60 -37.09
CA TRP A 33 28.47 -6.24 -37.60
C TRP A 33 29.54 -6.98 -36.78
N LEU A 34 30.21 -7.91 -37.45
CA LEU A 34 31.50 -8.48 -37.09
C LEU A 34 32.57 -7.42 -37.32
N GLY A 35 33.50 -7.24 -36.37
CA GLY A 35 34.62 -6.32 -36.54
C GLY A 35 35.50 -6.14 -35.30
N GLU A 36 36.51 -7.01 -35.21
CA GLU A 36 37.88 -6.77 -34.74
C GLU A 36 38.19 -6.34 -33.30
N GLY A 37 39.24 -6.97 -32.77
CA GLY A 37 39.71 -6.87 -31.39
C GLY A 37 40.44 -5.57 -31.06
N GLY A 38 40.27 -5.13 -29.83
CA GLY A 38 41.04 -4.06 -29.20
C GLY A 38 40.76 -4.01 -27.70
N SER A 39 41.80 -4.13 -26.89
CA SER A 39 41.79 -4.08 -25.43
C SER A 39 41.36 -2.69 -24.93
N HIS A 40 40.07 -2.51 -24.64
CA HIS A 40 39.56 -1.35 -23.89
C HIS A 40 38.75 -1.83 -22.70
N GLN A 41 39.20 -1.49 -21.48
CA GLN A 41 38.35 -1.56 -20.30
C GLN A 41 37.11 -0.70 -20.57
N HIS A 42 35.95 -1.35 -20.71
CA HIS A 42 34.67 -0.70 -20.95
C HIS A 42 34.30 0.26 -19.79
N PRO A 43 34.17 1.58 -20.03
CA PRO A 43 33.61 2.51 -19.03
C PRO A 43 32.09 2.34 -18.84
N ALA A 44 31.46 1.42 -19.58
CA ALA A 44 30.02 1.18 -19.57
C ALA A 44 29.47 0.66 -18.23
N ALA A 45 30.28 -0.03 -17.43
CA ALA A 45 29.86 -0.56 -16.14
C ALA A 45 29.62 0.53 -15.07
N ASN A 46 30.38 1.63 -15.12
CA ASN A 46 30.25 2.76 -14.19
C ASN A 46 29.13 3.74 -14.57
N MET A 47 28.72 3.78 -15.83
CA MET A 47 27.60 4.62 -16.30
C MET A 47 26.22 4.04 -15.93
N ALA A 48 26.13 2.73 -15.66
CA ALA A 48 24.87 2.03 -15.39
C ALA A 48 24.44 2.11 -13.92
N THR A 49 25.35 2.42 -13.01
CA THR A 49 25.10 2.55 -11.56
C THR A 49 24.62 3.95 -11.19
N GLU A 50 25.16 4.99 -11.83
CA GLU A 50 24.77 6.40 -11.65
C GLU A 50 23.31 6.69 -12.08
N LYS A 51 22.83 6.04 -13.14
CA LYS A 51 21.47 6.26 -13.69
C LYS A 51 20.36 5.51 -12.94
N ARG A 52 20.69 4.62 -11.99
CA ARG A 52 19.70 3.80 -11.27
C ARG A 52 19.45 4.36 -9.87
N LEU A 53 18.24 4.90 -9.66
CA LEU A 53 17.76 5.29 -8.33
C LEU A 53 18.05 4.19 -7.28
N SER A 54 18.63 4.61 -6.15
CA SER A 54 18.88 3.74 -4.99
C SER A 54 17.61 3.01 -4.55
N ALA A 55 17.75 1.75 -4.11
CA ALA A 55 16.65 0.94 -3.60
C ALA A 55 15.90 1.64 -2.46
N ARG A 56 16.64 2.34 -1.57
CA ARG A 56 16.06 3.16 -0.49
C ARG A 56 15.15 4.25 -1.04
N ARG A 57 15.61 5.00 -2.05
CA ARG A 57 14.83 6.06 -2.67
C ARG A 57 13.56 5.51 -3.35
N LYS A 58 13.68 4.38 -4.05
CA LYS A 58 12.52 3.68 -4.65
C LYS A 58 11.50 3.26 -3.60
N HIS A 59 11.93 2.72 -2.46
CA HIS A 59 11.04 2.33 -1.37
C HIS A 59 10.32 3.54 -0.75
N THR A 60 11.06 4.62 -0.46
CA THR A 60 10.46 5.87 0.03
C THR A 60 9.41 6.40 -0.93
N LEU A 61 9.72 6.44 -2.24
CA LEU A 61 8.74 6.87 -3.25
C LEU A 61 7.48 5.99 -3.24
N LYS A 62 7.63 4.66 -3.22
CA LYS A 62 6.48 3.74 -3.14
C LYS A 62 5.64 4.00 -1.89
N SER A 63 6.28 4.24 -0.75
CA SER A 63 5.57 4.55 0.50
C SER A 63 4.80 5.87 0.39
N CYS A 64 5.42 6.93 -0.16
CA CYS A 64 4.74 8.20 -0.41
C CYS A 64 3.57 8.05 -1.38
N MET A 65 3.74 7.28 -2.47
CA MET A 65 2.66 7.02 -3.43
C MET A 65 1.48 6.28 -2.79
N LEU A 66 1.75 5.29 -1.93
CA LEU A 66 0.68 4.57 -1.21
C LEU A 66 -0.04 5.48 -0.20
N MET A 67 0.71 6.35 0.49
CA MET A 67 0.14 7.32 1.41
C MET A 67 -0.82 8.28 0.67
N VAL A 68 -0.39 8.85 -0.45
CA VAL A 68 -1.24 9.71 -1.29
C VAL A 68 -2.43 8.92 -1.85
N ALA A 69 -2.22 7.68 -2.31
CA ALA A 69 -3.30 6.84 -2.82
C ALA A 69 -4.38 6.57 -1.77
N ASN A 70 -4.02 6.34 -0.51
CA ASN A 70 -4.99 6.19 0.57
C ASN A 70 -5.79 7.47 0.78
N THR A 71 -5.13 8.63 0.86
CA THR A 71 -5.83 9.92 0.99
C THR A 71 -6.80 10.16 -0.17
N LEU A 72 -6.42 9.81 -1.40
CA LEU A 72 -7.30 9.94 -2.57
C LEU A 72 -8.48 8.96 -2.51
N LEU A 73 -8.28 7.74 -2.01
CA LEU A 73 -9.37 6.77 -1.81
C LEU A 73 -10.38 7.27 -0.77
N ASP A 74 -9.91 7.84 0.34
CA ASP A 74 -10.78 8.41 1.38
C ASP A 74 -11.54 9.63 0.86
N THR A 75 -10.88 10.48 0.07
CA THR A 75 -11.50 11.64 -0.60
C THR A 75 -12.55 11.19 -1.62
N GLU A 76 -12.26 10.15 -2.41
CA GLU A 76 -13.23 9.58 -3.36
C GLU A 76 -14.43 8.96 -2.63
N ALA A 77 -14.20 8.27 -1.51
CA ALA A 77 -15.26 7.66 -0.71
C ALA A 77 -16.20 8.72 -0.10
N THR A 78 -15.65 9.81 0.44
CA THR A 78 -16.44 10.92 0.98
C THR A 78 -17.22 11.65 -0.12
N ALA A 79 -16.60 11.91 -1.28
CA ALA A 79 -17.29 12.51 -2.42
C ALA A 79 -18.47 11.64 -2.91
N LYS A 80 -18.28 10.31 -3.01
CA LYS A 80 -19.37 9.38 -3.39
C LYS A 80 -20.49 9.34 -2.36
N ALA A 81 -20.18 9.44 -1.07
CA ALA A 81 -21.18 9.50 -0.02
C ALA A 81 -22.03 10.78 -0.13
N GLN A 82 -21.37 11.93 -0.37
CA GLN A 82 -22.05 13.20 -0.58
C GLN A 82 -22.90 13.21 -1.86
N GLU A 83 -22.40 12.64 -2.95
CA GLU A 83 -23.18 12.50 -4.20
C GLU A 83 -24.41 11.62 -4.00
N ARG A 84 -24.27 10.51 -3.27
CA ARG A 84 -25.40 9.66 -2.88
C ARG A 84 -26.41 10.42 -2.03
N GLU A 85 -25.98 11.21 -1.06
CA GLU A 85 -26.86 12.00 -0.22
C GLU A 85 -27.63 13.05 -1.02
N LYS A 86 -26.95 13.77 -1.93
CA LYS A 86 -27.58 14.72 -2.85
C LYS A 86 -28.62 14.05 -3.74
N PHE A 87 -28.25 12.93 -4.36
CA PHE A 87 -29.17 12.16 -5.20
C PHE A 87 -30.41 11.70 -4.42
N LEU A 88 -30.23 11.20 -3.19
CA LEU A 88 -31.35 10.76 -2.36
C LEU A 88 -32.24 11.92 -1.90
N ALA A 89 -31.66 13.09 -1.61
CA ALA A 89 -32.42 14.28 -1.25
C ALA A 89 -33.33 14.77 -2.40
N GLU A 90 -32.88 14.62 -3.64
CA GLU A 90 -33.67 14.95 -4.85
C GLU A 90 -34.68 13.85 -5.19
N ALA A 91 -34.28 12.59 -5.17
CA ALA A 91 -35.11 11.45 -5.56
C ALA A 91 -36.16 11.07 -4.50
N CYS A 92 -35.87 11.30 -3.23
CA CYS A 92 -36.73 10.98 -2.10
C CYS A 92 -36.67 12.14 -1.08
N PRO A 93 -37.33 13.27 -1.37
CA PRO A 93 -37.38 14.38 -0.44
C PRO A 93 -38.10 13.97 0.86
N PRO A 94 -37.84 14.66 1.97
CA PRO A 94 -38.56 14.44 3.23
C PRO A 94 -40.08 14.51 3.00
N LEU A 95 -40.80 13.50 3.50
CA LEU A 95 -42.24 13.39 3.30
C LEU A 95 -42.97 14.49 4.08
N ASP A 96 -43.72 15.31 3.36
CA ASP A 96 -44.68 16.24 3.96
C ASP A 96 -46.06 15.58 4.01
N LEU A 97 -46.67 15.53 5.19
CA LEU A 97 -47.92 14.82 5.42
C LEU A 97 -49.09 15.80 5.31
N PRO A 98 -50.00 15.62 4.34
CA PRO A 98 -51.17 16.47 4.23
C PRO A 98 -52.14 16.20 5.39
N TYR A 99 -52.85 17.24 5.82
CA TYR A 99 -53.82 17.17 6.92
C TYR A 99 -55.20 16.68 6.46
N SER A 100 -55.52 16.80 5.17
CA SER A 100 -56.80 16.35 4.62
C SER A 100 -56.77 14.85 4.32
N ARG A 101 -57.87 14.16 4.67
CA ARG A 101 -58.04 12.72 4.42
C ARG A 101 -57.90 12.37 2.93
N ASP A 102 -58.48 13.19 2.06
CA ASP A 102 -58.52 12.88 0.62
C ASP A 102 -57.14 13.07 -0.03
N GLU A 103 -56.40 14.11 0.37
CA GLU A 103 -55.01 14.33 -0.04
C GLU A 103 -54.08 13.22 0.45
N LEU A 104 -54.29 12.74 1.68
CA LEU A 104 -53.51 11.63 2.23
C LEU A 104 -53.73 10.32 1.47
N LEU A 105 -54.98 10.00 1.11
CA LEU A 105 -55.29 8.83 0.30
C LEU A 105 -54.66 8.90 -1.09
N GLU A 106 -54.64 10.08 -1.69
CA GLU A 106 -54.00 10.29 -2.99
C GLU A 106 -52.47 10.15 -2.92
N LEU A 107 -51.84 10.68 -1.87
CA LEU A 107 -50.42 10.51 -1.61
C LEU A 107 -50.05 9.03 -1.44
N CYS A 108 -50.82 8.27 -0.67
CA CYS A 108 -50.60 6.83 -0.48
C CYS A 108 -50.64 6.05 -1.81
N LYS A 109 -51.58 6.38 -2.70
CA LYS A 109 -51.66 5.74 -4.03
C LYS A 109 -50.43 6.07 -4.89
N LYS A 110 -50.03 7.34 -4.92
CA LYS A 110 -48.84 7.80 -5.67
C LYS A 110 -47.56 7.12 -5.19
N LEU A 111 -47.35 7.05 -3.87
CA LEU A 111 -46.19 6.36 -3.30
C LEU A 111 -46.19 4.87 -3.63
N HIS A 112 -47.36 4.23 -3.60
CA HIS A 112 -47.47 2.81 -3.95
C HIS A 112 -47.11 2.53 -5.41
N GLU A 113 -47.57 3.38 -6.34
CA GLU A 113 -47.19 3.31 -7.76
C GLU A 113 -45.69 3.55 -7.96
N GLN A 114 -45.13 4.56 -7.28
CA GLN A 114 -43.70 4.87 -7.34
C GLN A 114 -42.82 3.72 -6.82
N ILE A 115 -43.27 3.00 -5.78
CA ILE A 115 -42.57 1.80 -5.28
C ILE A 115 -42.48 0.75 -6.38
N GLY A 116 -43.58 0.48 -7.09
CA GLY A 116 -43.58 -0.51 -8.17
C GLY A 116 -42.57 -0.18 -9.28
N ILE A 117 -42.53 1.08 -9.72
CA ILE A 117 -41.56 1.56 -10.72
C ILE A 117 -40.12 1.42 -10.20
N SER A 118 -39.88 1.88 -8.96
CA SER A 118 -38.54 1.84 -8.34
C SER A 118 -38.02 0.41 -8.17
N GLU A 119 -38.92 -0.54 -7.85
CA GLU A 119 -38.58 -1.96 -7.74
C GLU A 119 -38.19 -2.58 -9.07
N GLU A 120 -38.89 -2.24 -10.16
CA GLU A 120 -38.55 -2.68 -11.51
C GLU A 120 -37.17 -2.16 -11.95
N GLU A 121 -36.90 -0.87 -11.70
CA GLU A 121 -35.60 -0.26 -11.98
C GLU A 121 -34.48 -0.92 -11.17
N ARG A 122 -34.71 -1.15 -9.88
CA ARG A 122 -33.77 -1.86 -8.99
C ARG A 122 -33.49 -3.27 -9.52
N TYR A 123 -34.54 -4.01 -9.90
CA TYR A 123 -34.39 -5.37 -10.43
C TYR A 123 -33.59 -5.39 -11.73
N SER A 124 -33.90 -4.47 -12.67
CA SER A 124 -33.14 -4.31 -13.92
C SER A 124 -31.67 -4.00 -13.68
N ALA A 125 -31.36 -3.13 -12.71
CA ALA A 125 -30.00 -2.80 -12.35
C ALA A 125 -29.26 -3.98 -11.69
N GLU A 126 -29.91 -4.69 -10.77
CA GLU A 126 -29.35 -5.87 -10.10
C GLU A 126 -29.07 -7.01 -11.06
N PHE A 127 -29.97 -7.24 -12.02
CA PHE A 127 -29.78 -8.24 -13.05
C PHE A 127 -28.51 -7.96 -13.88
N LYS A 128 -28.36 -6.71 -14.36
CA LYS A 128 -27.17 -6.26 -15.09
C LYS A 128 -25.90 -6.37 -14.24
N LEU A 129 -25.96 -5.97 -12.97
CA LEU A 129 -24.86 -6.10 -12.02
C LEU A 129 -24.43 -7.56 -11.87
N ASN A 130 -25.39 -8.48 -11.72
CA ASN A 130 -25.09 -9.90 -11.57
C ASN A 130 -24.42 -10.49 -12.81
N MET A 131 -24.84 -10.08 -14.01
CA MET A 131 -24.16 -10.48 -15.25
C MET A 131 -22.69 -10.04 -15.25
N VAL A 132 -22.42 -8.78 -14.90
CA VAL A 132 -21.05 -8.25 -14.82
C VAL A 132 -20.25 -8.96 -13.71
N LEU A 133 -20.85 -9.23 -12.55
CA LEU A 133 -20.18 -9.95 -11.47
C LEU A 133 -19.80 -11.38 -11.85
N ASN A 134 -20.67 -12.07 -12.60
CA ASN A 134 -20.39 -13.40 -13.12
C ASN A 134 -19.24 -13.34 -14.13
N GLU A 135 -19.25 -12.38 -15.05
CA GLU A 135 -18.16 -12.18 -16.00
C GLU A 135 -16.82 -11.89 -15.29
N VAL A 136 -16.83 -10.99 -14.30
CA VAL A 136 -15.64 -10.68 -13.50
C VAL A 136 -15.14 -11.92 -12.75
N ARG A 137 -16.04 -12.76 -12.25
CA ARG A 137 -15.68 -14.04 -11.60
C ARG A 137 -14.98 -14.97 -12.58
N ASP A 138 -15.55 -15.15 -13.77
CA ASP A 138 -14.99 -16.01 -14.82
C ASP A 138 -13.63 -15.50 -15.31
N LEU A 139 -13.50 -14.18 -15.49
CA LEU A 139 -12.23 -13.55 -15.84
C LEU A 139 -11.19 -13.72 -14.73
N ASN A 140 -11.57 -13.61 -13.46
CA ASN A 140 -10.66 -13.86 -12.34
C ASN A 140 -10.17 -15.32 -12.31
N ILE A 141 -11.04 -16.29 -12.58
CA ILE A 141 -10.65 -17.70 -12.72
C ILE A 141 -9.65 -17.86 -13.86
N LYS A 142 -9.95 -17.32 -15.05
CA LYS A 142 -9.03 -17.35 -16.21
C LYS A 142 -7.69 -16.70 -15.90
N ILE A 143 -7.67 -15.57 -15.20
CA ILE A 143 -6.43 -14.91 -14.76
C ILE A 143 -5.62 -15.83 -13.85
N VAL A 144 -6.27 -16.52 -12.91
CA VAL A 144 -5.59 -17.46 -11.99
C VAL A 144 -5.01 -18.65 -12.76
N ASP A 145 -5.74 -19.20 -13.72
CA ASP A 145 -5.29 -20.33 -14.55
C ASP A 145 -4.14 -19.93 -15.48
N LEU A 146 -4.24 -18.77 -16.13
CA LEU A 146 -3.21 -18.21 -17.03
C LEU A 146 -1.94 -17.77 -16.30
N ARG A 147 -2.05 -17.27 -15.07
CA ARG A 147 -0.89 -16.91 -14.24
C ARG A 147 -0.06 -18.15 -13.87
N GLY A 148 -0.52 -19.33 -14.25
CA GLY A 148 0.09 -20.62 -13.97
C GLY A 148 -0.20 -21.01 -12.54
N LYS A 149 -0.48 -22.30 -12.34
CA LYS A 149 -0.56 -22.95 -11.03
C LYS A 149 0.74 -22.69 -10.26
N PHE A 150 0.83 -21.58 -9.53
CA PHE A 150 1.64 -21.51 -8.32
C PHE A 150 1.22 -22.78 -7.58
N LYS A 151 2.08 -23.82 -7.52
CA LYS A 151 1.70 -25.12 -6.96
C LYS A 151 0.95 -24.80 -5.67
N ARG A 152 -0.36 -25.04 -5.65
CA ARG A 152 -1.22 -24.71 -4.51
C ARG A 152 -0.42 -25.20 -3.30
N PRO A 153 0.13 -24.32 -2.44
CA PRO A 153 0.99 -24.78 -1.37
C PRO A 153 0.21 -25.86 -0.66
N ARG A 154 0.75 -27.09 -0.58
CA ARG A 154 0.01 -28.24 -0.03
C ARG A 154 -0.66 -27.78 1.24
N LEU A 155 -1.97 -28.00 1.37
CA LEU A 155 -2.75 -27.55 2.53
C LEU A 155 -2.05 -28.07 3.79
N LYS A 156 -1.26 -27.20 4.44
CA LYS A 156 -0.63 -27.52 5.72
C LYS A 156 -1.74 -27.38 6.75
N LYS A 157 -1.84 -28.34 7.67
CA LYS A 157 -2.73 -28.22 8.83
C LYS A 157 -2.22 -27.07 9.69
N VAL A 158 -2.73 -25.87 9.44
CA VAL A 158 -2.40 -24.66 10.21
C VAL A 158 -3.16 -24.76 11.52
N ARG A 159 -2.43 -24.98 12.62
CA ARG A 159 -2.98 -24.82 13.97
C ARG A 159 -3.12 -23.32 14.26
N MET A 160 -4.07 -22.94 15.13
CA MET A 160 -4.21 -21.55 15.56
C MET A 160 -2.84 -20.99 15.98
N SER A 161 -2.49 -19.79 15.49
CA SER A 161 -1.26 -19.13 15.89
C SER A 161 -1.29 -18.86 17.39
N ALA A 162 -0.10 -18.87 18.02
CA ALA A 162 0.02 -18.55 19.45
C ALA A 162 -0.64 -17.20 19.76
N ASP A 163 -0.48 -16.20 18.90
CA ASP A 163 -1.08 -14.86 19.06
C ASP A 163 -2.61 -14.88 18.99
N ALA A 164 -3.20 -15.70 18.10
CA ALA A 164 -4.66 -15.83 18.01
C ALA A 164 -5.22 -16.55 19.24
N MET A 165 -4.53 -17.57 19.72
CA MET A 165 -4.90 -18.30 20.93
C MET A 165 -4.75 -17.41 22.18
N LEU A 166 -3.64 -16.68 22.31
CA LEU A 166 -3.38 -15.79 23.45
C LEU A 166 -4.32 -14.58 23.46
N LYS A 167 -4.65 -14.01 22.31
CA LYS A 167 -5.65 -12.92 22.23
C LYS A 167 -7.06 -13.40 22.58
N ALA A 168 -7.41 -14.63 22.23
CA ALA A 168 -8.70 -15.23 22.60
C ALA A 168 -8.77 -15.57 24.09
N LEU A 169 -7.68 -16.08 24.69
CA LEU A 169 -7.65 -16.49 26.10
C LEU A 169 -7.41 -15.34 27.09
N LEU A 170 -6.63 -14.33 26.70
CA LEU A 170 -6.15 -13.28 27.61
C LEU A 170 -6.63 -11.87 27.24
N GLY A 171 -7.43 -11.74 26.18
CA GLY A 171 -8.09 -10.50 25.79
C GLY A 171 -7.11 -9.34 25.57
N SER A 172 -7.46 -8.16 26.11
CA SER A 172 -6.68 -6.93 25.93
C SER A 172 -5.33 -6.90 26.66
N LYS A 173 -5.13 -7.79 27.66
CA LYS A 173 -3.93 -7.77 28.52
C LYS A 173 -2.65 -8.22 27.81
N HIS A 174 -2.76 -9.01 26.74
CA HIS A 174 -1.63 -9.59 26.01
C HIS A 174 -1.64 -9.19 24.53
N THR A 175 -1.70 -7.89 24.26
CA THR A 175 -1.49 -7.34 22.91
C THR A 175 0.00 -7.10 22.65
N VAL A 176 0.82 -8.12 22.84
CA VAL A 176 2.23 -8.05 22.45
C VAL A 176 2.27 -8.30 20.94
N ASN A 177 2.34 -7.23 20.17
CA ASN A 177 2.62 -7.32 18.74
C ASN A 177 4.00 -7.99 18.59
N MET A 178 4.02 -9.27 18.22
CA MET A 178 5.23 -10.05 17.92
C MET A 178 5.91 -9.59 16.62
N ASP A 179 5.69 -8.34 16.21
CA ASP A 179 6.57 -7.66 15.28
C ASP A 179 8.00 -7.76 15.83
N LEU A 180 8.91 -8.32 15.03
CA LEU A 180 10.36 -8.34 15.28
C LEU A 180 10.93 -6.97 15.70
N ARG A 181 10.19 -5.89 15.40
CA ARG A 181 10.50 -4.51 15.72
C ARG A 181 10.28 -4.14 17.19
N ALA A 182 9.36 -4.79 17.90
CA ALA A 182 9.02 -4.47 19.29
C ALA A 182 9.98 -5.10 20.32
N ASN A 183 10.71 -6.16 19.95
CA ASN A 183 11.64 -6.87 20.85
C ASN A 183 13.09 -6.35 20.78
N LEU A 184 13.40 -5.47 19.82
CA LEU A 184 14.72 -4.85 19.74
C LEU A 184 14.82 -3.73 20.77
N LYS A 185 15.85 -3.76 21.63
CA LYS A 185 16.11 -2.69 22.61
C LYS A 185 16.17 -1.33 21.88
N GLN A 186 15.23 -0.45 22.19
CA GLN A 186 15.25 0.93 21.73
C GLN A 186 16.45 1.61 22.37
N VAL A 187 17.50 1.89 21.59
CA VAL A 187 18.57 2.79 22.05
C VAL A 187 17.95 4.16 22.15
N LYS A 188 17.53 4.53 23.36
CA LYS A 188 17.11 5.88 23.70
C LYS A 188 18.26 6.82 23.36
N LYS A 189 18.14 7.56 22.27
CA LYS A 189 18.89 8.81 22.09
C LYS A 189 18.19 9.87 22.95
N GLU A 190 18.19 9.66 24.26
CA GLU A 190 17.83 10.70 25.23
C GLU A 190 19.07 11.56 25.44
N VAL A 191 19.05 12.75 24.85
CA VAL A 191 19.98 13.82 25.21
C VAL A 191 19.54 14.35 26.58
N LYS A 192 20.16 13.86 27.66
CA LYS A 192 20.64 14.63 28.84
C LYS A 192 20.88 13.75 30.08
N GLU A 193 21.92 14.13 30.81
CA GLU A 193 22.23 13.90 32.24
C GLU A 193 23.07 12.69 32.68
N GLU A 194 23.12 11.56 31.96
CA GLU A 194 23.96 10.41 32.42
C GLU A 194 25.43 10.48 31.94
N ASP A 195 25.76 11.44 31.08
CA ASP A 195 27.07 11.61 30.45
C ASP A 195 28.15 12.17 31.41
N LYS A 196 27.79 12.48 32.66
CA LYS A 196 28.74 12.88 33.72
C LYS A 196 29.35 11.70 34.47
N GLN A 197 28.69 10.54 34.52
CA GLN A 197 29.19 9.37 35.27
C GLN A 197 30.03 8.40 34.41
N LEU A 198 29.98 8.52 33.08
CA LEU A 198 30.77 7.69 32.15
C LEU A 198 32.06 8.35 31.65
N ARG A 199 32.30 9.64 31.95
CA ARG A 199 33.57 10.33 31.61
C ARG A 199 34.76 9.94 32.46
N ASP A 200 34.53 9.27 33.60
CA ASP A 200 35.60 8.84 34.51
C ASP A 200 36.18 7.45 34.20
N VAL A 201 35.69 6.75 33.17
CA VAL A 201 36.27 5.47 32.73
C VAL A 201 37.19 5.69 31.53
N GLY A 202 38.45 6.02 31.84
CA GLY A 202 39.60 5.52 31.08
C GLY A 202 40.07 6.33 29.87
N ASP A 203 40.59 7.54 30.11
CA ASP A 203 41.47 8.21 29.15
C ASP A 203 42.81 7.45 29.04
N TRP A 204 42.90 6.52 28.07
CA TRP A 204 44.12 5.73 27.82
C TRP A 204 45.34 6.57 27.42
N ARG A 205 45.17 7.88 27.16
CA ARG A 205 46.26 8.78 26.78
C ARG A 205 47.17 9.16 27.95
N LYS A 206 46.68 9.15 29.20
CA LYS A 206 47.45 9.59 30.37
C LYS A 206 48.49 8.59 30.89
N ASN A 207 48.32 7.29 30.64
CA ASN A 207 49.20 6.26 31.21
C ASN A 207 50.54 6.06 30.45
N ILE A 208 50.69 6.70 29.27
CA ILE A 208 51.91 6.59 28.45
C ILE A 208 52.91 7.72 28.74
N GLU A 209 52.47 8.90 29.18
CA GLU A 209 53.36 10.04 29.44
C GLU A 209 54.13 9.90 30.78
N ASP A 210 53.51 9.28 31.80
CA ASP A 210 54.09 9.15 33.15
C ASP A 210 55.23 8.11 33.29
N LYS A 211 55.55 7.35 32.24
CA LYS A 211 56.64 6.35 32.27
C LYS A 211 57.91 6.77 31.55
N SER A 212 58.00 8.03 31.11
CA SER A 212 59.12 8.52 30.32
C SER A 212 60.33 9.05 31.12
N ASP A 213 60.38 8.90 32.45
CA ASP A 213 61.56 9.32 33.20
C ASP A 213 61.89 8.43 34.42
N ARG A 214 62.84 7.51 34.25
CA ARG A 214 63.65 6.96 35.36
C ARG A 214 65.09 6.78 34.89
N LYS A 215 65.76 7.91 34.74
CA LYS A 215 67.19 8.04 34.47
C LYS A 215 68.00 7.28 35.56
N LYS A 216 68.76 6.26 35.17
CA LYS A 216 69.81 5.66 36.01
C LYS A 216 70.91 6.71 36.19
N MET A 217 71.10 7.21 37.40
CA MET A 217 72.37 7.85 37.77
C MET A 217 73.38 6.73 38.06
N PHE A 218 74.53 6.80 37.41
CA PHE A 218 75.76 6.15 37.90
C PHE A 218 76.44 7.17 38.81
N ASP A 219 76.75 6.76 40.03
CA ASP A 219 77.75 7.44 40.87
C ASP A 219 78.94 6.49 41.06
N SER A 220 80.13 7.09 41.16
CA SER A 220 81.46 6.45 41.07
C SER A 220 81.80 5.53 42.22
#